data_AF-A0A401QC47-F1
#
_entry.id   AF-A0A401QC47-F1
#
_cell.length_a   1.000
_cell.length_b   1.000
_cell.length_c   1.000
_cell.angle_alpha   90.00
_cell.angle_beta   90.00
_cell.angle_gamma   90.00
#
_symmetry.space_group_name_H-M   'P 1'
#
loop_
_entity.id
_entity.type
_entity.pdbx_description
1 polymer ?
#
loop_
_entity_poly.entity_id
_entity_poly.type
_entity_poly.pdbx_seq_one_letter_code
_entity_poly.pdbx_strand_id
1 'polypeptide(L)' 'AIVKDHINLSVLQIHTAQISARLAMEGRMQDAQKEALAQKELIEEILAKRNDLEQGAIYESWVQSMSPIYSALKNQTQ' A
#
# COMPACT_ATOMS: atom_id res chain seq x y z
N ALA A 1 21.15 -0.75 -5.91
CA ALA A 1 20.23 -0.12 -4.95
C ALA A 1 19.15 0.60 -5.73
N ILE A 2 17.87 0.43 -5.40
CA ILE A 2 16.80 1.23 -5.99
C ILE A 2 16.97 2.65 -5.46
N VAL A 3 17.11 3.64 -6.34
CA VAL A 3 17.22 5.04 -5.95
C VAL A 3 15.83 5.50 -5.52
N LYS A 4 15.57 5.42 -4.20
CA LYS A 4 14.26 5.74 -3.59
C LYS A 4 13.79 7.17 -3.95
N ASP A 5 14.72 8.07 -4.26
CA ASP A 5 14.45 9.48 -4.56
C ASP A 5 13.78 9.70 -5.94
N HIS A 6 13.86 8.72 -6.86
CA HIS A 6 13.30 8.83 -8.21
C HIS A 6 12.10 7.91 -8.46
N ILE A 7 11.60 7.23 -7.42
CA ILE A 7 10.43 6.34 -7.54
C ILE A 7 9.17 7.18 -7.82
N ASN A 8 8.42 6.86 -8.86
CA ASN A 8 7.10 7.45 -9.05
C ASN A 8 6.12 6.82 -8.05
N LEU A 9 5.67 7.60 -7.07
CA LEU A 9 4.87 7.08 -5.97
C LEU A 9 3.48 6.60 -6.43
N SER A 10 2.88 7.30 -7.40
CA SER A 10 1.58 6.91 -7.96
C SER A 10 1.66 5.55 -8.68
N VAL A 11 2.74 5.29 -9.42
CA VAL A 11 2.96 3.98 -10.06
C VAL A 11 3.10 2.87 -9.02
N LEU A 12 3.85 3.11 -7.95
CA LEU A 12 4.00 2.15 -6.85
C LEU A 12 2.66 1.85 -6.15
N GLN A 13 1.87 2.89 -5.86
CA GLN A 13 0.55 2.78 -5.26
C GLN A 13 -0.44 1.98 -6.12
N ILE A 14 -0.44 2.20 -7.44
CA ILE A 14 -1.29 1.46 -8.40
C ILE A 14 -0.91 -0.02 -8.40
N HIS A 15 0.38 -0.35 -8.50
CA HIS A 15 0.82 -1.74 -8.52
C HIS A 15 0.53 -2.46 -7.20
N THR A 16 0.68 -1.77 -6.07
CA THR A 16 0.28 -2.31 -4.77
C THR A 16 -1.20 -2.71 -4.77
N ALA A 17 -2.07 -1.79 -5.18
CA ALA A 17 -3.51 -2.04 -5.23
C ALA A 17 -3.84 -3.21 -6.17
N GLN A 18 -3.19 -3.28 -7.34
CA GLN A 18 -3.40 -4.36 -8.31
C GLN A 18 -2.99 -5.74 -7.76
N ILE A 19 -1.83 -5.86 -7.11
CA ILE A 19 -1.33 -7.13 -6.58
C ILE A 19 -2.23 -7.59 -5.42
N SER A 20 -2.54 -6.71 -4.46
CA SER A 20 -3.41 -7.05 -3.34
C SER A 20 -4.84 -7.38 -3.79
N ALA A 21 -5.39 -6.64 -4.75
CA ALA A 21 -6.71 -6.95 -5.32
C ALA A 21 -6.71 -8.30 -6.03
N ARG A 22 -5.67 -8.61 -6.82
CA ARG A 22 -5.53 -9.91 -7.49
C ARG A 22 -5.49 -11.05 -6.47
N LEU A 23 -4.65 -10.94 -5.44
CA LEU A 23 -4.55 -11.96 -4.39
C LEU A 23 -5.89 -12.15 -3.66
N ALA A 24 -6.61 -11.06 -3.37
CA ALA A 24 -7.94 -11.12 -2.78
C ALA A 24 -8.96 -11.82 -3.70
N MET A 25 -8.96 -11.49 -4.99
CA MET A 25 -9.82 -12.13 -5.99
C MET A 25 -9.50 -13.62 -6.20
N GLU A 26 -8.25 -14.03 -5.98
CA GLU A 26 -7.83 -15.44 -5.97
C GLU A 26 -8.22 -16.17 -4.66
N GLY A 27 -8.91 -15.51 -3.72
CA GLY A 27 -9.26 -16.06 -2.40
C GLY A 27 -8.10 -16.09 -1.40
N ARG A 28 -6.94 -15.53 -1.77
CA ARG A 28 -5.70 -15.53 -0.98
C ARG A 28 -5.59 -14.29 -0.09
N MET A 29 -6.59 -14.10 0.77
CA MET A 29 -6.73 -12.90 1.59
C MET A 29 -5.52 -12.62 2.50
N GLN A 30 -4.91 -13.65 3.10
CA GLN A 30 -3.73 -13.48 3.95
C GLN A 30 -2.50 -13.00 3.16
N ASP A 31 -2.34 -13.46 1.93
CA ASP A 31 -1.23 -13.02 1.06
C ASP A 31 -1.49 -11.59 0.57
N ALA A 32 -2.73 -11.26 0.21
CA ALA A 32 -3.14 -9.91 -0.15
C ALA A 32 -2.81 -8.89 0.95
N GLN A 33 -3.03 -9.29 2.21
CA GLN A 33 -2.75 -8.49 3.39
C GLN A 33 -1.26 -8.31 3.64
N LYS A 34 -0.47 -9.40 3.58
CA LYS A 34 1.00 -9.33 3.75
C LYS A 34 1.62 -8.40 2.72
N GLU A 35 1.20 -8.51 1.46
CA GLU A 35 1.65 -7.63 0.39
C GLU A 35 1.26 -6.17 0.66
N ALA A 36 0.00 -5.92 1.01
CA ALA A 36 -0.48 -4.57 1.26
C ALA A 36 0.27 -3.88 2.41
N LEU A 37 0.60 -4.62 3.48
CA LEU A 37 1.38 -4.12 4.61
C LEU A 37 2.83 -3.82 4.23
N ALA A 38 3.50 -4.75 3.55
CA ALA A 38 4.89 -4.55 3.12
C ALA A 38 5.03 -3.35 2.17
N GLN A 39 4.07 -3.17 1.26
CA GLN A 39 4.04 -2.04 0.33
C GLN A 39 3.73 -0.73 1.04
N LYS A 40 2.82 -0.74 2.03
CA LYS A 40 2.53 0.43 2.86
C LYS A 40 3.79 0.91 3.60
N GLU A 41 4.51 0.00 4.25
CA GLU A 41 5.78 0.32 4.94
C GLU A 41 6.81 0.92 3.98
N LEU A 42 6.96 0.35 2.78
CA LEU A 42 7.87 0.88 1.76
C LEU A 42 7.47 2.30 1.31
N ILE A 43 6.18 2.54 1.10
CA ILE A 43 5.67 3.86 0.70
C ILE A 43 5.92 4.89 1.81
N GLU A 44 5.69 4.54 3.07
CA GLU A 44 5.95 5.40 4.23
C GLU A 44 7.45 5.73 4.34
N GLU A 45 8.34 4.77 4.11
CA GLU A 45 9.79 5.02 4.07
C GLU A 45 10.22 5.97 2.94
N ILE A 46 9.56 5.89 1.78
CA ILE A 46 9.84 6.77 0.64
C ILE A 46 9.34 8.19 0.94
N LEU A 47 8.13 8.32 1.49
CA LEU A 47 7.53 9.59 1.88
C LEU A 47 8.32 10.28 2.99
N ALA A 48 8.80 9.55 3.99
CA ALA A 48 9.63 10.11 5.07
C ALA A 48 10.92 10.78 4.55
N LYS A 49 11.39 10.39 3.36
CA LYS A 49 12.56 10.98 2.70
C LYS A 49 12.21 12.16 1.77
N ARG A 50 10.93 12.34 1.45
CA ARG A 50 10.43 13.41 0.58
C ARG A 50 9.72 14.46 1.42
N ASN A 51 10.24 15.68 1.45
CA ASN A 51 9.50 16.84 1.98
C ASN A 51 8.46 17.32 0.94
N ASP A 52 7.51 16.45 0.59
CA ASP A 52 6.49 16.70 -0.42
C ASP A 52 5.09 16.55 0.18
N LEU A 53 4.46 17.70 0.45
CA LEU A 53 3.13 17.80 1.07
C LEU A 53 2.02 17.28 0.15
N GLU A 54 2.18 17.40 -1.18
CA GLU A 54 1.19 16.93 -2.15
C GLU A 54 1.14 15.40 -2.16
N GLN A 55 2.31 14.76 -2.13
CA GLN A 55 2.41 13.30 -2.05
C GLN A 55 1.87 12.75 -0.73
N GLY A 56 1.96 13.51 0.36
CA GLY A 56 1.33 13.17 1.64
C GLY A 56 -0.20 13.06 1.56
N ALA A 57 -0.86 14.02 0.92
CA ALA A 57 -2.32 14.00 0.75
C ALA A 57 -2.78 12.87 -0.19
N ILE A 58 -2.05 12.64 -1.28
CA ILE A 58 -2.29 11.52 -2.22
C ILE A 58 -2.13 10.18 -1.49
N TYR A 59 -1.12 10.06 -0.63
CA TYR A 59 -0.91 8.87 0.19
C TYR A 59 -2.06 8.61 1.16
N GLU A 60 -2.54 9.63 1.88
CA GLU A 60 -3.66 9.46 2.81
C GLU A 60 -4.91 8.95 2.09
N SER A 61 -5.24 9.53 0.92
CA SER A 61 -6.34 9.05 0.08
C SER A 61 -6.15 7.59 -0.34
N TRP A 62 -4.93 7.21 -0.73
CA TRP A 62 -4.60 5.85 -1.09
C TRP A 62 -4.80 4.88 0.08
N VAL A 63 -4.34 5.22 1.29
CA VAL A 63 -4.53 4.41 2.51
C VAL A 63 -6.02 4.14 2.77
N GLN A 64 -6.86 5.16 2.63
CA GLN A 64 -8.31 5.01 2.81
C GLN A 64 -8.93 4.06 1.77
N SER A 65 -8.48 4.13 0.52
CA SER A 65 -8.97 3.24 -0.55
C SER A 65 -8.59 1.77 -0.31
N MET A 66 -7.43 1.52 0.29
CA MET A 66 -6.95 0.19 0.64
C MET A 66 -7.52 -0.33 1.97
N SER A 67 -8.28 0.50 2.70
CA SER A 67 -8.87 0.14 4.00
C SER A 67 -9.67 -1.16 4.01
N PRO A 68 -10.40 -1.61 2.96
CA PRO A 68 -11.08 -2.91 2.99
C PRO A 68 -10.12 -4.11 3.07
N ILE A 69 -8.95 -3.99 2.43
CA ILE A 69 -7.89 -5.01 2.47
C ILE A 69 -7.20 -5.00 3.84
N TYR A 70 -6.96 -3.80 4.38
CA TYR A 70 -6.39 -3.65 5.73
C TYR A 70 -7.36 -4.07 6.85
N SER A 71 -8.65 -3.74 6.75
CA SER A 71 -9.65 -3.98 7.80
C SER A 71 -10.12 -5.43 7.88
N ALA A 72 -9.93 -6.23 6.82
CA ALA A 72 -10.06 -7.68 6.87
C ALA A 72 -9.18 -8.34 7.95
N LEU A 73 -8.18 -7.63 8.50
CA LEU A 73 -7.39 -8.04 9.67
C LEU A 73 -8.21 -8.14 10.98
N LYS A 74 -9.28 -7.34 11.16
CA LYS A 74 -10.05 -7.35 12.43
C LYS A 74 -11.02 -8.51 12.56
N ASN A 75 -11.48 -9.07 11.44
CA ASN A 75 -12.51 -10.12 11.45
C ASN A 75 -11.95 -11.56 11.49
N GLN A 76 -10.63 -11.73 11.57
CA GLN A 76 -10.00 -13.06 11.75
C GLN A 76 -9.49 -13.31 13.19
N THR A 77 -9.82 -12.42 14.14
CA THR A 77 -9.42 -12.56 15.55
C THR A 77 -10.62 -12.64 16.52
N GLN A 78 -11.75 -13.21 16.07
CA GLN A 78 -12.90 -13.49 16.94
C GLN A 78 -13.44 -14.90 16.72
#